data_AF-U9TC55-F1
#
_entry.id   AF-U9TC55-F1
#
_cell.length_a   1.000
_cell.length_b   1.000
_cell.length_c   1.000
_cell.angle_alpha   90.00
_cell.angle_beta   90.00
_cell.angle_gamma   90.00
#
_symmetry.space_group_name_H-M   'P 1'
#
loop_
_entity.id
_entity.type
_entity.pdbx_description
1 polymer ?
#
loop_
_entity_poly.entity_id
_entity_poly.type
_entity_poly.pdbx_seq_one_letter_code
_entity_poly.pdbx_strand_id
1 'polypeptide(L)'
;MDIQAYSATTYMGTFLCRCRIWIEDSNGLRIAGDDGYRDCGEGNYLTIDFQDQTYTVHAKVDGSFEQQKVRGPFNENTCYSIHGSVDKWKFDQKSC
;
A
#
# COMPACT_ATOMS: atom_id res chain seq x y z
N MET A 1 13.69 -21.20 -12.39
CA MET A 1 14.19 -19.82 -12.42
C MET A 1 13.35 -19.11 -11.39
N ASP A 2 13.91 -18.92 -10.19
CA ASP A 2 13.21 -18.28 -9.09
C ASP A 2 13.01 -16.81 -9.48
N ILE A 3 11.75 -16.40 -9.64
CA ILE A 3 11.42 -14.98 -9.75
C ILE A 3 11.75 -14.40 -8.38
N GLN A 4 12.81 -13.60 -8.30
CA GLN A 4 12.99 -12.75 -7.14
C GLN A 4 11.84 -11.74 -7.17
N ALA A 5 11.04 -11.75 -6.09
CA ALA A 5 9.90 -10.88 -5.93
C ALA A 5 10.01 -10.17 -4.58
N TYR A 6 9.89 -8.85 -4.60
CA TYR A 6 9.63 -8.07 -3.41
C TYR A 6 8.15 -8.16 -3.05
N SER A 7 7.90 -8.02 -1.76
CA SER A 7 6.56 -7.94 -1.22
C SER A 7 6.37 -6.64 -0.46
N ALA A 8 5.19 -6.03 -0.66
CA ALA A 8 4.70 -4.94 0.17
C ALA A 8 3.50 -5.45 0.97
N THR A 9 3.66 -5.56 2.29
CA THR A 9 2.60 -6.01 3.19
C THR A 9 2.00 -4.83 3.94
N THR A 10 0.68 -4.64 3.89
CA THR A 10 -0.01 -3.57 4.61
C THR A 10 -1.03 -4.14 5.58
N TYR A 11 -0.87 -3.83 6.87
CA TYR A 11 -1.91 -4.01 7.87
C TYR A 11 -2.99 -2.93 7.74
N MET A 12 -4.24 -3.35 7.78
CA MET A 12 -5.41 -2.48 7.63
C MET A 12 -6.18 -2.35 8.93
N GLY A 13 -6.38 -1.10 9.33
CA GLY A 13 -7.05 -0.68 10.55
C GLY A 13 -7.85 0.61 10.35
N THR A 14 -8.45 0.81 9.18
CA THR A 14 -9.32 1.96 8.94
C THR A 14 -10.77 1.60 9.26
N PHE A 15 -11.45 2.43 10.07
CA PHE A 15 -12.80 2.12 10.54
C PHE A 15 -13.85 2.32 9.44
N LEU A 16 -14.46 1.23 8.94
CA LEU A 16 -15.53 1.24 7.93
C LEU A 16 -15.18 2.01 6.64
N CYS A 17 -13.92 1.89 6.18
CA CYS A 17 -13.43 2.61 5.00
C CYS A 17 -12.99 1.65 3.90
N ARG A 18 -13.16 2.07 2.65
CA ARG A 18 -12.49 1.43 1.51
C ARG A 18 -11.16 2.13 1.25
N CYS A 19 -10.13 1.38 0.88
CA CYS A 19 -8.84 1.94 0.49
C CYS A 19 -8.29 1.22 -0.75
N ARG A 20 -7.32 1.86 -1.38
CA ARG A 20 -6.59 1.36 -2.54
C ARG A 20 -5.11 1.46 -2.24
N ILE A 21 -4.39 0.37 -2.44
CA ILE A 21 -2.94 0.30 -2.31
C ILE A 21 -2.34 -0.23 -3.60
N TRP A 22 -1.39 0.49 -4.18
CA TRP A 22 -0.73 0.07 -5.41
C TRP A 22 0.75 0.39 -5.42
N ILE A 23 1.46 -0.26 -6.32
CA ILE A 23 2.90 -0.17 -6.47
C ILE A 23 3.22 0.48 -7.81
N GLU A 24 4.07 1.50 -7.79
CA GLU A 24 4.64 2.14 -8.97
C GLU A 24 6.15 1.87 -9.05
N ASP A 25 6.67 1.65 -10.26
CA ASP A 25 8.10 1.57 -10.53
C ASP A 25 8.76 2.97 -10.44
N SER A 26 10.07 3.03 -10.67
CA SER A 26 10.82 4.29 -10.69
C SER A 26 10.42 5.27 -11.80
N ASN A 27 9.67 4.82 -12.80
CA ASN A 27 9.13 5.64 -13.89
C ASN A 27 7.72 6.16 -13.60
N GLY A 28 7.13 5.81 -12.44
CA GLY A 28 5.73 6.14 -12.10
C GLY A 28 4.71 5.27 -12.83
N LEU A 29 5.13 4.12 -13.37
CA LEU A 29 4.23 3.14 -13.98
C LEU A 29 3.73 2.19 -12.91
N ARG A 30 2.41 2.01 -12.86
CA ARG A 30 1.79 1.03 -11.96
C ARG A 30 2.16 -0.38 -12.40
N ILE A 31 2.78 -1.13 -11.48
CA ILE A 31 3.25 -2.50 -11.72
C ILE A 31 2.49 -3.56 -10.92
N ALA A 32 1.85 -3.20 -9.80
CA ALA A 32 1.10 -4.14 -8.97
C ALA A 32 0.07 -3.46 -8.04
N GLY A 33 -0.70 -4.29 -7.32
CA GLY A 33 -1.67 -3.88 -6.30
C GLY A 33 -3.08 -3.62 -6.83
N ASP A 34 -3.86 -2.85 -6.09
CA ASP A 34 -5.31 -2.71 -6.25
C ASP A 34 -5.72 -1.90 -7.51
N ASP A 35 -6.62 -2.46 -8.33
CA ASP A 35 -7.23 -1.76 -9.48
C ASP A 35 -8.25 -0.70 -9.05
N GLY A 36 -8.91 -0.93 -7.92
CA GLY A 36 -9.91 -0.04 -7.36
C GLY A 36 -9.93 -0.11 -5.83
N TYR A 37 -10.88 0.59 -5.21
CA TYR A 37 -11.00 0.58 -3.76
C TYR A 37 -11.58 -0.75 -3.26
N ARG A 38 -10.96 -1.35 -2.26
CA ARG A 38 -11.46 -2.53 -1.54
C ARG A 38 -11.66 -2.21 -0.06
N ASP A 39 -12.30 -3.11 0.67
CA ASP A 39 -12.48 -2.95 2.11
C ASP A 39 -11.12 -2.96 2.83
N CYS A 40 -10.93 -1.98 3.71
CA CYS A 40 -9.75 -1.82 4.55
C CYS A 40 -10.11 -1.75 6.03
N GLY A 41 -11.24 -2.37 6.38
CA GLY A 41 -11.66 -2.64 7.74
C GLY A 41 -10.60 -3.37 8.59
N GLU A 42 -10.76 -3.23 9.90
CA GLU A 42 -9.82 -3.67 10.92
C GLU A 42 -9.51 -5.18 10.86
N GLY A 43 -8.23 -5.53 10.98
CA GLY A 43 -7.78 -6.92 11.12
C GLY A 43 -7.38 -7.62 9.81
N ASN A 44 -7.28 -6.89 8.71
CA ASN A 44 -6.88 -7.46 7.43
C ASN A 44 -5.42 -7.15 7.07
N TYR A 45 -4.76 -8.06 6.35
CA TYR A 45 -3.45 -7.83 5.73
C TYR A 45 -3.59 -7.92 4.21
N LEU A 46 -2.95 -7.01 3.49
CA LEU A 46 -2.72 -7.15 2.05
C LEU A 46 -1.22 -7.38 1.82
N THR A 47 -0.86 -8.46 1.16
CA THR A 47 0.48 -8.67 0.60
C THR A 47 0.42 -8.54 -0.91
N ILE A 48 1.25 -7.68 -1.47
CA ILE A 48 1.40 -7.49 -2.92
C ILE A 48 2.80 -7.97 -3.30
N ASP A 49 2.88 -9.04 -4.09
CA ASP A 49 4.13 -9.54 -4.65
C ASP A 49 4.36 -8.99 -6.06
N PHE A 50 5.58 -8.56 -6.36
CA PHE A 50 5.95 -7.98 -7.65
C PHE A 50 7.44 -8.19 -7.93
N GLN A 51 7.85 -8.02 -9.18
CA GLN A 51 9.25 -8.23 -9.60
C GLN A 51 10.21 -7.28 -8.88
N ASP A 52 11.38 -7.79 -8.48
CA ASP A 52 12.47 -7.02 -7.89
C ASP A 52 12.87 -5.82 -8.75
N GLN A 53 12.59 -4.62 -8.24
CA GLN A 53 12.97 -3.34 -8.83
C GLN A 53 12.85 -2.24 -7.80
N THR A 54 13.33 -1.04 -8.11
CA THR A 54 13.04 0.13 -7.28
C THR A 54 11.57 0.51 -7.42
N TYR A 55 10.88 0.65 -6.30
CA TYR A 55 9.44 0.90 -6.30
C TYR A 55 9.01 1.90 -5.23
N THR A 56 7.78 2.39 -5.37
CA THR A 56 7.07 3.19 -4.37
C THR A 56 5.72 2.57 -4.06
N VAL A 57 5.25 2.76 -2.82
CA VAL A 57 3.95 2.28 -2.35
C VAL A 57 3.01 3.44 -2.18
N HIS A 58 1.86 3.33 -2.83
CA HIS A 58 0.84 4.35 -2.86
C HIS A 58 -0.38 3.85 -2.12
N ALA A 59 -0.98 4.72 -1.31
CA ALA A 59 -2.23 4.45 -0.61
C ALA A 59 -3.20 5.61 -0.79
N LYS A 60 -4.50 5.29 -0.88
CA LYS A 60 -5.58 6.27 -0.89
C LYS A 60 -6.81 5.68 -0.21
N VAL A 61 -7.47 6.47 0.64
CA VAL A 61 -8.75 6.13 1.27
C VAL A 61 -9.90 6.73 0.45
N ASP A 62 -10.90 5.92 0.16
CA ASP A 62 -12.12 6.32 -0.54
C ASP A 62 -12.94 7.30 0.31
N GLY A 63 -13.53 8.30 -0.32
CA GLY A 63 -14.24 9.39 0.38
C GLY A 63 -13.36 10.37 1.17
N SER A 64 -12.06 10.09 1.33
CA SER A 64 -11.13 11.00 2.02
C SER A 64 -10.75 12.19 1.15
N PHE A 65 -10.81 13.40 1.72
CA PHE A 65 -10.27 14.60 1.08
C PHE A 65 -8.75 14.73 1.18
N GLU A 66 -8.08 13.91 2.00
CA GLU A 66 -6.61 13.89 2.04
C GLU A 66 -6.02 13.39 0.72
N GLN A 67 -4.89 13.95 0.28
CA GLN A 67 -4.20 13.43 -0.90
C GLN A 67 -3.70 11.98 -0.69
N GLN A 68 -3.41 11.27 -1.78
CA GLN A 68 -2.77 9.96 -1.69
C GLN A 68 -1.44 10.07 -0.95
N LYS A 69 -1.07 9.01 -0.21
CA LYS A 69 0.20 8.96 0.52
C LYS A 69 1.13 8.02 -0.22
N VAL A 70 2.35 8.49 -0.46
CA VAL A 70 3.40 7.75 -1.17
C VAL A 70 4.55 7.46 -0.21
N ARG A 71 5.13 6.27 -0.30
CA ARG A 71 6.30 5.84 0.47
C ARG A 71 7.35 5.26 -0.49
N GLY A 72 8.62 5.50 -0.17
CA GLY A 72 9.75 5.02 -0.94
C GLY A 72 10.61 6.17 -1.48
N PRO A 73 11.50 5.90 -2.44
CA PRO A 73 11.69 4.61 -3.11
C PRO A 73 12.25 3.50 -2.21
N PHE A 74 12.01 2.24 -2.56
CA PHE A 74 12.50 1.05 -1.86
C PHE A 74 13.13 0.04 -2.83
N ASN A 75 13.95 -0.86 -2.30
CA ASN A 75 14.62 -1.96 -3.01
C ASN A 75 14.72 -3.22 -2.11
N GLU A 76 13.71 -3.42 -1.26
CA GLU A 76 13.63 -4.51 -0.28
C GLU A 76 12.18 -4.82 0.03
N ASN A 77 11.91 -5.88 0.80
CA ASN A 77 10.56 -6.14 1.32
C ASN A 77 10.15 -5.06 2.33
N THR A 78 8.87 -4.66 2.31
CA THR A 78 8.39 -3.58 3.15
C THR A 78 7.07 -3.89 3.81
N CYS A 79 6.88 -3.37 5.03
CA CYS A 79 5.66 -3.48 5.78
C CYS A 79 5.09 -2.11 6.13
N TYR A 80 3.76 -1.98 6.09
CA TYR A 80 3.04 -0.75 6.37
C TYR A 80 1.82 -1.01 7.23
N SER A 81 1.32 0.07 7.82
CA SER A 81 0.00 0.11 8.43
C SER A 81 -0.78 1.29 7.89
N ILE A 82 -1.98 1.01 7.37
CA ILE A 82 -3.00 2.01 7.10
C ILE A 82 -4.02 2.01 8.23
N HIS A 83 -4.20 3.14 8.90
CA HIS A 83 -5.05 3.22 10.10
C HIS A 83 -5.66 4.61 10.28
N GLY A 84 -6.71 4.69 11.09
CA GLY A 84 -7.46 5.93 11.36
C GLY A 84 -8.88 5.91 10.78
N SER A 85 -9.39 7.09 10.40
CA SER A 85 -10.73 7.27 9.82
C SER A 85 -10.65 7.89 8.42
N VAL A 86 -11.76 7.89 7.67
CA VAL A 86 -11.86 8.49 6.31
C VAL A 86 -11.20 9.87 6.24
N ASP A 87 -11.55 10.76 7.17
CA ASP A 87 -11.09 12.16 7.14
C ASP A 87 -9.68 12.36 7.70
N LYS A 88 -9.17 11.39 8.48
CA LYS A 88 -7.89 11.47 9.19
C LYS A 88 -7.25 10.09 9.25
N TRP A 89 -6.50 9.76 8.20
CA TRP A 89 -5.84 8.46 8.08
C TRP A 89 -4.32 8.61 8.02
N LYS A 90 -3.62 7.54 8.39
CA LYS A 90 -2.16 7.46 8.34
C LYS A 90 -1.73 6.27 7.50
N PHE A 91 -0.52 6.39 6.94
CA PHE A 91 0.12 5.34 6.19
C PHE A 91 1.57 5.27 6.63
N ASP A 92 1.83 4.44 7.63
CA ASP A 92 3.10 4.42 8.33
C ASP A 92 3.89 3.17 7.95
N GLN A 93 5.16 3.35 7.60
CA GLN A 93 6.08 2.22 7.46
C GLN A 93 6.33 1.59 8.83
N LYS A 94 6.37 0.26 8.86
CA LYS A 94 6.62 -0.55 10.05
C LYS A 94 7.75 -1.54 9.76
N SER A 95 8.36 -2.05 10.82
CA SER A 95 9.18 -3.24 10.72
C SER A 95 8.28 -4.42 10.33
N CYS A 96 8.70 -5.16 9.30
CA CYS A 96 8.41 -6.56 9.21
C CYS A 96 9.18 -7.28 10.35
#